data_AF-A0A3M7EN37-F1
#
_entry.id   AF-A0A3M7EN37-F1
#
_cell.length_a   1.000
_cell.length_b   1.000
_cell.length_c   1.000
_cell.angle_alpha   90.00
_cell.angle_beta   90.00
_cell.angle_gamma   90.00
#
_symmetry.space_group_name_H-M   'P 1'
#
loop_
_entity.id
_entity.type
_entity.pdbx_description
1 polymer ?
#
loop_
_entity_poly.entity_id
_entity_poly.type
_entity_poly.pdbx_seq_one_letter_code
_entity_poly.pdbx_strand_id
1 'polypeptide(L)'
;MQMLRYLVGGLLFSPLRRPVQAPRGLVSSYSSSSSRAFTSACPNPYNSMQEENPFREMAREGVPRTDEPTDVAAPKKEEQDLPKLSPQEFRIYNRMAEHMDMFHENFRQSWNLLMGACTAGKRPQGMSIRAFLSVGEQFCHHLTIHHTIEEQHIFPVLAKKMPAFKKELQLLTQHKKIHQGLDKFEEYISQCRSGEKELRLEEMKGVMETFGGVLWQHLDDEVRELRAENMRKFWSPAEMRSLPM
;
A
#
# COMPACT_ATOMS: atom_id res chain seq x y z
N MET A 1 27.61 -25.61 49.69
CA MET A 1 27.63 -24.45 48.78
C MET A 1 28.89 -24.54 47.91
N GLN A 2 28.69 -24.85 46.62
CA GLN A 2 29.71 -24.99 45.55
C GLN A 2 30.37 -23.63 45.26
N MET A 3 31.71 -23.50 45.30
CA MET A 3 32.74 -23.89 44.32
C MET A 3 32.69 -23.09 43.00
N LEU A 4 33.47 -22.01 42.97
CA LEU A 4 34.01 -21.31 41.81
C LEU A 4 35.08 -22.17 41.13
N ARG A 5 34.99 -22.39 39.81
CA ARG A 5 36.16 -22.53 38.91
C ARG A 5 35.84 -22.02 37.50
N TYR A 6 36.69 -21.11 37.06
CA TYR A 6 36.82 -20.56 35.71
C TYR A 6 37.31 -21.61 34.72
N LEU A 7 36.87 -21.52 33.46
CA LEU A 7 37.58 -22.05 32.31
C LEU A 7 37.37 -21.15 31.09
N VAL A 8 38.49 -20.60 30.62
CA VAL A 8 38.69 -19.80 29.41
C VAL A 8 39.40 -20.70 28.40
N GLY A 9 39.02 -20.64 27.12
CA GLY A 9 39.73 -21.26 25.99
C GLY A 9 38.77 -21.87 24.96
N GLY A 10 38.88 -21.64 23.65
CA GLY A 10 39.95 -21.00 22.89
C GLY A 10 39.44 -20.57 21.52
N LEU A 11 40.04 -19.49 21.03
CA LEU A 11 39.99 -19.01 19.66
C LEU A 11 40.92 -19.89 18.81
N LEU A 12 40.39 -20.48 17.73
CA LEU A 12 41.19 -21.02 16.63
C LEU A 12 40.90 -20.21 15.37
N PHE A 13 41.98 -19.60 14.88
CA PHE A 13 42.05 -18.76 13.69
C PHE A 13 42.59 -19.60 12.51
N SER A 14 42.19 -19.20 11.29
CA SER A 14 42.85 -19.40 9.99
C SER A 14 42.33 -20.54 9.08
N PRO A 15 42.50 -20.45 7.74
CA PRO A 15 42.51 -19.24 6.90
C PRO A 15 41.74 -19.37 5.56
N LEU A 16 41.49 -18.21 4.94
CA LEU A 16 41.51 -17.90 3.50
C LEU A 16 40.84 -18.89 2.51
N ARG A 17 39.66 -18.52 2.00
CA ARG A 17 39.23 -18.89 0.64
C ARG A 17 38.99 -17.63 -0.20
N ARG A 18 39.74 -17.54 -1.30
CA ARG A 18 39.70 -16.47 -2.31
C ARG A 18 38.36 -16.42 -3.06
N PRO A 19 37.97 -15.25 -3.59
CA PRO A 19 36.77 -15.08 -4.40
C PRO A 19 36.94 -15.68 -5.80
N VAL A 20 35.90 -16.35 -6.28
CA VAL A 20 35.77 -16.84 -7.66
C VAL A 20 35.35 -15.66 -8.55
N GLN A 21 36.15 -15.39 -9.58
CA GLN A 21 35.89 -14.41 -10.63
C GLN A 21 34.74 -14.87 -11.54
N ALA A 22 33.83 -13.94 -11.86
CA ALA A 22 32.86 -14.07 -12.93
C ALA A 22 33.49 -13.72 -14.30
N PRO A 23 33.17 -14.42 -15.39
CA PRO A 23 33.62 -14.03 -16.72
C PRO A 23 32.79 -12.88 -17.28
N ARG A 24 33.49 -11.89 -17.87
CA ARG A 24 32.96 -10.84 -18.74
C ARG A 24 32.87 -11.35 -20.19
N GLY A 25 31.89 -10.85 -20.93
CA GLY A 25 31.69 -11.00 -22.39
C GLY A 25 30.28 -11.49 -22.67
N LEU A 26 29.45 -10.91 -23.54
CA LEU A 26 29.71 -10.16 -24.76
C LEU A 26 28.81 -8.92 -24.85
N VAL A 27 29.40 -7.82 -25.29
CA VAL A 27 28.70 -6.71 -25.93
C VAL A 27 28.52 -7.12 -27.39
N SER A 28 27.28 -7.19 -27.88
CA SER A 28 27.01 -7.34 -29.31
C SER A 28 26.32 -6.07 -29.81
N SER A 29 27.14 -5.24 -30.46
CA SER A 29 26.72 -4.16 -31.33
C SER A 29 26.38 -4.73 -32.70
N TYR A 30 25.17 -4.49 -33.20
CA TYR A 30 24.94 -4.42 -34.64
C TYR A 30 23.96 -3.29 -34.96
N SER A 31 24.52 -2.28 -35.63
CA SER A 31 23.81 -1.26 -36.40
C SER A 31 23.08 -1.90 -37.58
N SER A 32 21.89 -1.38 -37.87
CA SER A 32 21.28 -1.35 -39.21
C SER A 32 20.06 -0.42 -39.12
N SER A 33 20.22 0.86 -39.46
CA SER A 33 19.99 1.42 -40.80
C SER A 33 18.54 1.82 -41.05
N SER A 34 18.38 3.14 -41.19
CA SER A 34 17.53 3.84 -42.16
C SER A 34 16.00 3.80 -42.00
N SER A 35 15.51 4.91 -41.45
CA SER A 35 14.58 5.85 -42.12
C SER A 35 13.53 5.27 -43.06
N ARG A 36 12.25 5.42 -42.67
CA ARG A 36 11.18 5.86 -43.59
C ARG A 36 10.03 6.46 -42.77
N ALA A 37 9.90 7.78 -42.87
CA ALA A 37 8.71 8.52 -42.49
C ALA A 37 7.55 8.07 -43.40
N PHE A 38 6.43 7.69 -42.80
CA PHE A 38 5.19 7.43 -43.53
C PHE A 38 4.28 8.64 -43.34
N THR A 39 4.44 9.65 -44.19
CA THR A 39 3.46 10.71 -44.38
C THR A 39 2.35 10.15 -45.29
N SER A 40 1.20 9.79 -44.71
CA SER A 40 0.00 9.50 -45.48
C SER A 40 -0.74 10.82 -45.73
N ALA A 41 -0.60 11.33 -46.95
CA ALA A 41 -1.44 12.38 -47.50
C ALA A 41 -2.09 11.79 -48.76
N CYS A 42 -3.41 11.70 -48.75
CA CYS A 42 -4.26 11.57 -49.95
C CYS A 42 -5.70 11.98 -49.58
N PRO A 43 -6.49 12.45 -50.56
CA PRO A 43 -7.30 13.66 -50.42
C PRO A 43 -8.79 13.37 -50.21
N ASN A 44 -9.47 14.37 -49.63
CA ASN A 44 -10.91 14.48 -49.46
C ASN A 44 -11.64 14.70 -50.81
N PRO A 45 -12.55 13.81 -51.24
CA PRO A 45 -13.49 14.12 -52.30
C PRO A 45 -14.94 14.15 -51.75
N TYR A 46 -15.73 15.05 -52.32
CA TYR A 46 -17.19 15.19 -52.17
C TYR A 46 -17.70 16.02 -50.98
N ASN A 47 -17.69 17.34 -51.20
CA ASN A 47 -18.75 18.20 -50.74
C ASN A 47 -19.81 18.32 -51.86
N SER A 48 -21.05 17.95 -51.56
CA SER A 48 -22.31 18.58 -51.99
C SER A 48 -23.41 17.54 -52.22
N MET A 49 -24.32 17.39 -51.26
CA MET A 49 -25.76 17.23 -51.48
C MET A 49 -26.47 17.48 -50.14
N GLN A 50 -27.05 18.67 -50.04
CA GLN A 50 -28.27 19.10 -49.34
C GLN A 50 -28.64 18.48 -47.98
N GLU A 51 -28.75 19.40 -47.02
CA GLU A 51 -29.20 19.27 -45.65
C GLU A 51 -30.58 18.61 -45.50
N GLU A 52 -30.63 17.46 -44.84
CA GLU A 52 -31.82 16.99 -44.13
C GLU A 52 -31.37 16.67 -42.71
N ASN A 53 -31.65 17.59 -41.79
CA ASN A 53 -31.28 17.48 -40.37
C ASN A 53 -32.35 16.63 -39.65
N PRO A 54 -32.04 15.41 -39.18
CA PRO A 54 -33.02 14.50 -38.58
C PRO A 54 -33.63 15.03 -37.27
N PHE A 55 -33.08 16.12 -36.71
CA PHE A 55 -33.63 16.78 -35.52
C PHE A 55 -34.91 17.58 -35.77
N ARG A 56 -35.28 17.87 -37.03
CA ARG A 56 -36.49 18.68 -37.33
C ARG A 56 -37.78 17.87 -37.31
N GLU A 57 -37.69 16.56 -37.49
CA GLU A 57 -38.86 15.65 -37.48
C GLU A 57 -39.33 15.33 -36.06
N MET A 58 -38.42 15.33 -35.08
CA MET A 58 -38.73 15.09 -33.66
C MET A 58 -39.48 16.25 -32.96
N ALA A 59 -39.65 17.40 -33.64
CA ALA A 59 -40.37 18.56 -33.12
C ALA A 59 -41.87 18.60 -33.51
N ARG A 60 -42.37 17.61 -34.28
CA ARG A 60 -43.80 17.50 -34.63
C ARG A 60 -44.62 16.61 -33.70
N GLU A 61 -43.97 15.79 -32.89
CA GLU A 61 -44.63 15.02 -31.85
C GLU A 61 -44.59 15.86 -30.56
N GLY A 62 -45.74 16.35 -30.12
CA GLY A 62 -45.89 17.24 -28.97
C GLY A 62 -45.49 16.57 -27.64
N VAL A 63 -44.20 16.36 -27.45
CA VAL A 63 -43.60 15.92 -26.18
C VAL A 63 -43.55 17.13 -25.24
N PRO A 64 -44.14 17.05 -24.02
CA PRO A 64 -44.09 18.14 -23.05
C PRO A 64 -42.63 18.48 -22.70
N ARG A 65 -42.27 19.76 -22.78
CA ARG A 65 -41.01 20.26 -22.24
C ARG A 65 -41.08 20.14 -20.72
N THR A 66 -40.20 19.33 -20.14
CA THR A 66 -39.98 19.29 -18.70
C THR A 66 -39.44 20.63 -18.23
N ASP A 67 -40.02 21.13 -17.14
CA ASP A 67 -39.67 22.40 -16.50
C ASP A 67 -38.17 22.51 -16.18
N GLU A 68 -37.70 23.76 -16.14
CA GLU A 68 -36.33 24.19 -15.83
C GLU A 68 -35.69 23.38 -14.66
N PRO A 69 -34.38 23.08 -14.69
CA PRO A 69 -33.73 22.34 -13.62
C PRO A 69 -33.77 23.16 -12.32
N THR A 70 -34.60 22.71 -11.39
CA THR A 70 -34.62 23.17 -10.01
C THR A 70 -33.21 23.10 -9.42
N ASP A 71 -32.76 24.18 -8.78
CA ASP A 71 -31.49 24.32 -8.05
C ASP A 71 -31.26 23.13 -7.10
N VAL A 72 -30.61 22.08 -7.60
CA VAL A 72 -30.05 21.02 -6.77
C VAL A 72 -28.77 21.57 -6.17
N ALA A 73 -28.86 21.89 -4.89
CA ALA A 73 -27.78 22.37 -4.04
C ALA A 73 -26.45 21.68 -4.38
N ALA A 74 -25.53 22.47 -4.94
CA ALA A 74 -24.16 22.07 -5.15
C ALA A 74 -23.54 21.55 -3.83
N PRO A 75 -22.70 20.50 -3.88
CA PRO A 75 -22.01 20.02 -2.70
C PRO A 75 -21.15 21.14 -2.10
N LYS A 76 -21.20 21.30 -0.78
CA LYS A 76 -20.55 22.38 -0.03
C LYS A 76 -19.07 22.54 -0.40
N LYS A 77 -18.71 23.75 -0.83
CA LYS A 77 -17.34 24.28 -0.95
C LYS A 77 -16.68 24.44 0.42
N GLU A 78 -16.19 23.37 1.03
CA GLU A 78 -15.28 23.50 2.18
C GLU A 78 -13.82 23.16 1.82
N GLU A 79 -13.57 22.63 0.62
CA GLU A 79 -12.22 22.21 0.19
C GLU A 79 -11.45 23.30 -0.59
N GLN A 80 -12.04 24.48 -0.83
CA GLN A 80 -11.50 25.50 -1.74
C GLN A 80 -10.75 26.66 -1.09
N ASP A 81 -10.59 26.71 0.24
CA ASP A 81 -10.05 27.92 0.90
C ASP A 81 -8.53 27.93 1.11
N LEU A 82 -7.83 26.82 0.86
CA LEU A 82 -6.37 26.77 1.02
C LEU A 82 -5.65 26.98 -0.32
N PRO A 83 -4.65 27.89 -0.38
CA PRO A 83 -3.84 28.10 -1.59
C PRO A 83 -3.23 26.79 -2.10
N LYS A 84 -3.02 26.66 -3.42
CA LYS A 84 -2.31 25.49 -3.96
C LYS A 84 -0.91 25.40 -3.35
N LEU A 85 -0.50 24.21 -2.92
CA LEU A 85 0.85 23.98 -2.38
C LEU A 85 1.88 24.11 -3.50
N SER A 86 3.01 24.75 -3.21
CA SER A 86 4.19 24.59 -4.04
C SER A 86 4.70 23.14 -3.97
N PRO A 87 5.46 22.65 -4.97
CA PRO A 87 6.03 21.30 -4.92
C PRO A 87 6.91 21.04 -3.69
N GLN A 88 7.57 22.07 -3.17
CA GLN A 88 8.39 21.96 -1.97
C GLN A 88 7.54 21.79 -0.71
N GLU A 89 6.47 22.58 -0.57
CA GLU A 89 5.55 22.46 0.57
C GLU A 89 4.80 21.14 0.54
N PHE A 90 4.36 20.70 -0.65
CA PHE A 90 3.72 19.40 -0.82
C PHE A 90 4.60 18.28 -0.25
N ARG A 91 5.88 18.23 -0.62
CA ARG A 91 6.82 17.23 -0.06
C ARG A 91 6.94 17.31 1.46
N ILE A 92 6.96 18.51 2.04
CA ILE A 92 7.04 18.67 3.50
C ILE A 92 5.79 18.10 4.18
N TYR A 93 4.61 18.39 3.64
CA TYR A 93 3.35 17.91 4.21
C TYR A 93 3.10 16.43 3.93
N ASN A 94 3.52 15.91 2.77
CA ASN A 94 3.24 14.53 2.34
C ASN A 94 4.20 13.49 2.91
N ARG A 95 5.32 13.93 3.52
CA ARG A 95 6.40 13.02 3.98
C ARG A 95 5.91 11.88 4.87
N MET A 96 4.90 12.13 5.72
CA MET A 96 4.32 11.13 6.62
C MET A 96 3.56 10.07 5.86
N ALA A 97 2.69 10.49 4.92
CA ALA A 97 1.99 9.55 4.04
C ALA A 97 2.97 8.71 3.22
N GLU A 98 4.03 9.30 2.66
CA GLU A 98 5.03 8.56 1.88
C GLU A 98 5.78 7.52 2.72
N HIS A 99 6.18 7.89 3.95
CA HIS A 99 6.86 6.95 4.84
C HIS A 99 5.92 5.83 5.31
N MET A 100 4.67 6.17 5.61
CA MET A 100 3.65 5.21 6.00
C MET A 100 3.36 4.21 4.88
N ASP A 101 3.15 4.72 3.67
CA ASP A 101 2.83 3.91 2.50
C ASP A 101 3.96 2.93 2.13
N MET A 102 5.22 3.28 2.42
CA MET A 102 6.35 2.36 2.26
C MET A 102 6.23 1.12 3.15
N PHE A 103 5.85 1.28 4.43
CA PHE A 103 5.59 0.12 5.32
C PHE A 103 4.33 -0.62 4.90
N HIS A 104 3.26 0.11 4.57
CA HIS A 104 1.98 -0.46 4.16
C HIS A 104 2.11 -1.31 2.90
N GLU A 105 2.90 -0.88 1.92
CA GLU A 105 3.14 -1.62 0.70
C GLU A 105 3.87 -2.95 0.97
N ASN A 106 4.82 -2.99 1.92
CA ASN A 106 5.43 -4.25 2.34
C ASN A 106 4.42 -5.21 3.00
N PHE A 107 3.46 -4.69 3.77
CA PHE A 107 2.36 -5.49 4.32
C PHE A 107 1.43 -6.01 3.23
N ARG A 108 1.06 -5.18 2.25
CA ARG A 108 0.25 -5.61 1.09
C ARG A 108 0.94 -6.68 0.28
N GLN A 109 2.24 -6.57 0.04
CA GLN A 109 3.01 -7.59 -0.68
C GLN A 109 3.02 -8.92 0.06
N SER A 110 3.30 -8.90 1.36
CA SER A 110 3.29 -10.10 2.21
C SER A 110 1.89 -10.73 2.25
N TRP A 111 0.86 -9.90 2.44
CA TRP A 111 -0.55 -10.32 2.40
C TRP A 111 -0.90 -11.00 1.08
N ASN A 112 -0.61 -10.35 -0.05
CA ASN A 112 -0.94 -10.84 -1.38
C ASN A 112 -0.24 -12.16 -1.70
N LEU A 113 1.01 -12.34 -1.24
CA LEU A 113 1.72 -13.61 -1.38
C LEU A 113 1.01 -14.73 -0.61
N LEU A 114 0.70 -14.49 0.67
CA LEU A 114 0.08 -15.47 1.57
C LEU A 114 -1.36 -15.79 1.12
N MET A 115 -2.18 -14.76 0.90
CA MET A 115 -3.58 -14.89 0.46
C MET A 115 -3.69 -15.43 -0.97
N GLY A 116 -2.75 -15.07 -1.84
CA GLY A 116 -2.67 -15.61 -3.20
C GLY A 116 -2.38 -17.11 -3.20
N ALA A 117 -1.46 -17.57 -2.34
CA ALA A 117 -1.19 -18.99 -2.16
C ALA A 117 -2.41 -19.74 -1.60
N CYS A 118 -3.10 -19.14 -0.63
CA CYS A 118 -4.34 -19.67 -0.07
C CYS A 118 -5.43 -19.82 -1.14
N THR A 119 -5.67 -18.77 -1.91
CA THR A 119 -6.70 -18.75 -2.98
C THR A 119 -6.36 -19.71 -4.12
N ALA A 120 -5.08 -19.86 -4.46
CA ALA A 120 -4.64 -20.78 -5.50
C ALA A 120 -4.57 -22.25 -5.03
N GLY A 121 -4.73 -22.51 -3.73
CA GLY A 121 -4.54 -23.84 -3.13
C GLY A 121 -3.11 -24.37 -3.24
N LYS A 122 -2.13 -23.51 -3.56
CA LYS A 122 -0.72 -23.91 -3.72
C LYS A 122 0.24 -22.77 -3.39
N ARG A 123 1.37 -23.11 -2.79
CA ARG A 123 2.47 -22.16 -2.51
C ARG A 123 3.15 -21.71 -3.82
N PRO A 124 3.80 -20.53 -3.85
CA PRO A 124 4.58 -20.07 -5.01
C PRO A 124 5.62 -21.12 -5.44
N GLN A 125 5.81 -21.25 -6.76
CA GLN A 125 6.75 -22.22 -7.31
C GLN A 125 8.17 -21.98 -6.79
N GLY A 126 8.87 -23.04 -6.41
CA GLY A 126 10.24 -22.95 -5.88
C GLY A 126 10.34 -22.46 -4.43
N MET A 127 9.25 -22.02 -3.81
CA MET A 127 9.24 -21.65 -2.41
C MET A 127 9.16 -22.91 -1.53
N SER A 128 9.98 -23.00 -0.48
CA SER A 128 9.87 -24.08 0.52
C SER A 128 8.78 -23.76 1.55
N ILE A 129 8.29 -24.79 2.26
CA ILE A 129 7.29 -24.57 3.32
C ILE A 129 7.85 -23.67 4.42
N ARG A 130 9.14 -23.84 4.77
CA ARG A 130 9.85 -23.03 5.75
C ARG A 130 9.94 -21.56 5.32
N ALA A 131 10.23 -21.30 4.05
CA ALA A 131 10.26 -19.95 3.52
C ALA A 131 8.86 -19.31 3.55
N PHE A 132 7.83 -20.06 3.15
CA PHE A 132 6.44 -19.57 3.16
C PHE A 132 5.96 -19.21 4.57
N LEU A 133 6.17 -20.09 5.56
CA LEU A 133 5.83 -19.80 6.96
C LEU A 133 6.63 -18.61 7.51
N SER A 134 7.89 -18.46 7.09
CA SER A 134 8.72 -17.31 7.49
C SER A 134 8.16 -15.98 7.00
N VAL A 135 7.48 -15.93 5.85
CA VAL A 135 6.78 -14.72 5.39
C VAL A 135 5.61 -14.39 6.32
N GLY A 136 4.85 -15.41 6.75
CA GLY A 136 3.78 -15.25 7.74
C GLY A 136 4.29 -14.72 9.08
N GLU A 137 5.36 -15.32 9.63
CA GLU A 137 6.00 -14.88 10.88
C GLU A 137 6.47 -13.42 10.79
N GLN A 138 7.16 -13.06 9.70
CA GLN A 138 7.65 -11.68 9.49
C GLN A 138 6.51 -10.68 9.34
N PHE A 139 5.43 -11.06 8.65
CA PHE A 139 4.25 -10.22 8.51
C PHE A 139 3.63 -9.92 9.89
N CYS A 140 3.41 -10.92 10.74
CA CYS A 140 2.88 -10.72 12.10
C CYS A 140 3.79 -9.81 12.92
N HIS A 141 5.09 -10.12 12.93
CA HIS A 141 6.06 -9.42 13.74
C HIS A 141 6.20 -7.94 13.35
N HIS A 142 6.38 -7.67 12.05
CA HIS A 142 6.56 -6.30 11.57
C HIS A 142 5.29 -5.46 11.72
N LEU A 143 4.12 -6.03 11.42
CA LEU A 143 2.85 -5.31 11.57
C LEU A 143 2.59 -4.98 13.05
N THR A 144 2.94 -5.89 13.96
CA THR A 144 2.81 -5.66 15.41
C THR A 144 3.73 -4.55 15.91
N ILE A 145 5.00 -4.56 15.50
CA ILE A 145 5.94 -3.50 15.89
C ILE A 145 5.50 -2.15 15.32
N HIS A 146 5.06 -2.12 14.07
CA HIS A 146 4.58 -0.94 13.39
C HIS A 146 3.42 -0.26 14.14
N HIS A 147 2.34 -1.00 14.42
CA HIS A 147 1.24 -0.47 15.23
C HIS A 147 1.67 -0.06 16.64
N THR A 148 2.59 -0.81 17.26
CA THR A 148 3.10 -0.48 18.59
C THR A 148 3.81 0.89 18.59
N ILE A 149 4.64 1.15 17.59
CA ILE A 149 5.34 2.44 17.45
C ILE A 149 4.32 3.57 17.22
N GLU A 150 3.33 3.35 16.36
CA GLU A 150 2.28 4.33 16.09
C GLU A 150 1.52 4.71 17.35
N GLU A 151 0.99 3.71 18.07
CA GLU A 151 0.19 3.93 19.25
C GLU A 151 0.97 4.58 20.40
N GLN A 152 2.26 4.25 20.53
CA GLN A 152 3.10 4.75 21.62
C GLN A 152 3.74 6.11 21.32
N HIS A 153 4.07 6.39 20.06
CA HIS A 153 4.95 7.51 19.71
C HIS A 153 4.37 8.47 18.66
N ILE A 154 3.57 7.99 17.71
CA ILE A 154 3.11 8.81 16.58
C ILE A 154 1.70 9.37 16.85
N PHE A 155 0.72 8.50 17.08
CA PHE A 155 -0.68 8.88 17.28
C PHE A 155 -0.88 9.84 18.46
N PRO A 156 -0.20 9.69 19.62
CA PRO A 156 -0.32 10.66 20.70
C PRO A 156 0.11 12.08 20.31
N VAL A 157 1.06 12.23 19.38
CA VAL A 157 1.50 13.53 18.88
C VAL A 157 0.49 14.09 17.89
N LEU A 158 0.03 13.27 16.93
CA LEU A 158 -0.97 13.68 15.94
C LEU A 158 -2.30 14.08 16.58
N ALA A 159 -2.75 13.32 17.59
CA ALA A 159 -3.98 13.55 18.34
C ALA A 159 -4.08 14.92 19.01
N LYS A 160 -2.95 15.61 19.22
CA LYS A 160 -2.93 16.98 19.77
C LYS A 160 -3.66 17.98 18.88
N LYS A 161 -3.61 17.77 17.55
CA LYS A 161 -4.22 18.68 16.57
C LYS A 161 -5.19 18.01 15.62
N MET A 162 -5.04 16.72 15.36
CA MET A 162 -5.85 15.99 14.40
C MET A 162 -6.88 15.14 15.14
N PRO A 163 -8.18 15.49 15.06
CA PRO A 163 -9.22 14.77 15.77
C PRO A 163 -9.17 13.28 15.47
N ALA A 164 -9.00 12.86 14.21
CA ALA A 164 -8.97 11.46 13.75
C ALA A 164 -8.06 10.50 14.55
N PHE A 165 -7.03 11.03 15.22
CA PHE A 165 -6.05 10.24 15.98
C PHE A 165 -6.31 10.20 17.50
N LYS A 166 -7.34 10.89 18.01
CA LYS A 166 -7.69 10.84 19.44
C LYS A 166 -8.14 9.43 19.87
N LYS A 167 -7.82 9.07 21.11
CA LYS A 167 -8.23 7.80 21.74
C LYS A 167 -9.76 7.70 21.66
N GLU A 168 -10.27 6.54 21.25
CA GLU A 168 -11.68 6.19 20.93
C GLU A 168 -12.09 6.26 19.44
N LEU A 169 -11.16 6.51 18.52
CA LEU A 169 -11.49 6.66 17.11
C LEU A 169 -11.22 5.42 16.24
N GLN A 170 -11.61 5.56 14.99
CA GLN A 170 -11.67 4.52 13.98
C GLN A 170 -10.33 3.78 13.79
N LEU A 171 -9.20 4.50 13.72
CA LEU A 171 -7.87 3.90 13.49
C LEU A 171 -7.44 2.95 14.63
N LEU A 172 -7.54 3.39 15.89
CA LEU A 172 -7.23 2.52 17.05
C LEU A 172 -8.19 1.34 17.17
N THR A 173 -9.46 1.53 16.79
CA THR A 173 -10.44 0.44 16.76
C THR A 173 -10.11 -0.57 15.65
N GLN A 174 -9.57 -0.12 14.52
CA GLN A 174 -9.06 -0.98 13.46
C GLN A 174 -7.85 -1.78 13.94
N HIS A 175 -6.84 -1.13 14.57
CA HIS A 175 -5.68 -1.82 15.15
C HIS A 175 -6.10 -2.98 16.06
N LYS A 176 -7.03 -2.71 16.99
CA LYS A 176 -7.52 -3.73 17.92
C LYS A 176 -8.11 -4.95 17.19
N LYS A 177 -8.91 -4.73 16.15
CA LYS A 177 -9.50 -5.82 15.35
C LYS A 177 -8.44 -6.56 14.53
N ILE A 178 -7.46 -5.84 13.99
CA ILE A 178 -6.33 -6.43 13.27
C ILE A 178 -5.52 -7.33 14.20
N HIS A 179 -5.17 -6.86 15.41
CA HIS A 179 -4.45 -7.64 16.40
C HIS A 179 -5.19 -8.92 16.82
N GLN A 180 -6.52 -8.85 17.01
CA GLN A 180 -7.32 -10.06 17.29
C GLN A 180 -7.23 -11.13 16.19
N GLY A 181 -7.09 -10.71 14.92
CA GLY A 181 -6.87 -11.62 13.80
C GLY A 181 -5.42 -12.09 13.68
N LEU A 182 -4.46 -11.18 13.91
CA LEU A 182 -3.04 -11.49 13.91
C LEU A 182 -2.66 -12.50 14.99
N ASP A 183 -3.21 -12.41 16.19
CA ASP A 183 -2.93 -13.37 17.27
C ASP A 183 -3.26 -14.80 16.83
N LYS A 184 -4.43 -14.97 16.19
CA LYS A 184 -4.86 -16.27 15.64
C LYS A 184 -4.00 -16.74 14.47
N PHE A 185 -3.59 -15.80 13.62
CA PHE A 185 -2.74 -16.09 12.47
C PHE A 185 -1.33 -16.49 12.90
N GLU A 186 -0.74 -15.77 13.86
CA GLU A 186 0.56 -16.09 14.44
C GLU A 186 0.55 -17.45 15.15
N GLU A 187 -0.49 -17.74 15.94
CA GLU A 187 -0.67 -19.04 16.58
C GLU A 187 -0.69 -20.17 15.53
N TYR A 188 -1.51 -20.02 14.48
CA TYR A 188 -1.61 -21.01 13.40
C TYR A 188 -0.26 -21.24 12.69
N ILE A 189 0.45 -20.16 12.36
CA ILE A 189 1.76 -20.23 11.70
C ILE A 189 2.80 -20.88 12.62
N SER A 190 2.79 -20.56 13.92
CA SER A 190 3.69 -21.14 14.92
C SER A 190 3.48 -22.65 15.09
N GLN A 191 2.23 -23.11 15.15
CA GLN A 191 1.90 -24.55 15.18
C GLN A 191 2.33 -25.27 13.89
N CYS A 192 2.17 -24.62 12.73
CA CYS A 192 2.67 -25.17 11.47
C CYS A 192 4.21 -25.22 11.43
N ARG A 193 4.88 -24.25 12.05
CA ARG A 193 6.34 -24.15 12.11
C ARG A 193 6.94 -25.21 13.01
N SER A 194 6.33 -25.45 14.17
CA SER A 194 6.77 -26.46 15.14
C SER A 194 6.51 -27.89 14.66
N GLY A 195 5.60 -28.07 13.70
CA GLY A 195 5.15 -29.38 13.23
C GLY A 195 4.02 -29.98 14.09
N GLU A 196 3.49 -29.22 15.06
CA GLU A 196 2.29 -29.59 15.82
C GLU A 196 1.05 -29.68 14.92
N LYS A 197 1.01 -28.84 13.87
CA LYS A 197 -0.06 -28.81 12.88
C LYS A 197 0.50 -28.91 11.46
N GLU A 198 -0.20 -29.61 10.58
CA GLU A 198 0.12 -29.60 9.15
C GLU A 198 -0.45 -28.32 8.50
N LEU A 199 0.32 -27.68 7.64
CA LEU A 199 -0.15 -26.49 6.91
C LEU A 199 -1.31 -26.84 5.98
N ARG A 200 -2.51 -26.37 6.32
CA ARG A 200 -3.70 -26.36 5.47
C ARG A 200 -3.96 -24.96 4.94
N LEU A 201 -3.87 -24.77 3.62
CA LEU A 201 -4.05 -23.44 3.01
C LEU A 201 -5.46 -22.89 3.18
N GLU A 202 -6.49 -23.75 3.15
CA GLU A 202 -7.88 -23.33 3.41
C GLU A 202 -8.09 -22.86 4.86
N GLU A 203 -7.46 -23.53 5.84
CA GLU A 203 -7.56 -23.09 7.24
C GLU A 203 -6.82 -21.76 7.45
N MET A 204 -5.62 -21.62 6.86
CA MET A 204 -4.87 -20.37 6.87
C MET A 204 -5.68 -19.23 6.25
N LYS A 205 -6.34 -19.49 5.12
CA LYS A 205 -7.24 -18.56 4.44
C LYS A 205 -8.33 -18.07 5.38
N GLY A 206 -9.04 -19.01 6.02
CA GLY A 206 -10.13 -18.68 6.94
C GLY A 206 -9.67 -17.80 8.10
N VAL A 207 -8.47 -18.01 8.62
CA VAL A 207 -7.89 -17.14 9.65
C VAL A 207 -7.58 -15.75 9.10
N MET A 208 -6.94 -15.65 7.94
CA MET A 208 -6.62 -14.37 7.31
C MET A 208 -7.89 -13.56 6.99
N GLU A 209 -8.93 -14.19 6.46
CA GLU A 209 -10.20 -13.53 6.12
C GLU A 209 -10.89 -12.85 7.33
N THR A 210 -10.59 -13.28 8.56
CA THR A 210 -11.18 -12.67 9.76
C THR A 210 -10.78 -11.21 9.99
N PHE A 211 -9.63 -10.77 9.45
CA PHE A 211 -9.13 -9.40 9.63
C PHE A 211 -8.74 -8.69 8.35
N GLY A 212 -8.69 -9.39 7.20
CA GLY A 212 -8.23 -8.83 5.93
C GLY A 212 -8.97 -7.57 5.48
N GLY A 213 -10.30 -7.55 5.56
CA GLY A 213 -11.07 -6.37 5.19
C GLY A 213 -10.72 -5.14 6.03
N VAL A 214 -10.55 -5.33 7.35
CA VAL A 214 -10.20 -4.24 8.27
C VAL A 214 -8.76 -3.79 8.06
N LEU A 215 -7.83 -4.73 7.82
CA LEU A 215 -6.44 -4.40 7.50
C LEU A 215 -6.35 -3.52 6.25
N TRP A 216 -6.93 -3.95 5.14
CA TRP A 216 -6.85 -3.19 3.88
C TRP A 216 -7.44 -1.80 4.01
N GLN A 217 -8.60 -1.69 4.68
CA GLN A 217 -9.21 -0.41 4.96
C GLN A 217 -8.31 0.48 5.82
N HIS A 218 -7.71 -0.08 6.88
CA HIS A 218 -6.84 0.65 7.79
C HIS A 218 -5.62 1.23 7.07
N LEU A 219 -4.94 0.41 6.24
CA LEU A 219 -3.78 0.84 5.47
C LEU A 219 -4.10 2.03 4.53
N ASP A 220 -5.33 2.11 4.02
CA ASP A 220 -5.81 3.22 3.18
C ASP A 220 -6.24 4.44 3.99
N ASP A 221 -7.03 4.21 5.05
CA ASP A 221 -7.60 5.25 5.91
C ASP A 221 -6.49 6.08 6.55
N GLU A 222 -5.47 5.42 7.09
CA GLU A 222 -4.35 6.11 7.74
C GLU A 222 -3.53 6.96 6.76
N VAL A 223 -3.14 6.40 5.62
CA VAL A 223 -2.40 7.14 4.60
C VAL A 223 -3.21 8.36 4.17
N ARG A 224 -4.53 8.22 3.97
CA ARG A 224 -5.42 9.34 3.62
C ARG A 224 -5.40 10.44 4.68
N GLU A 225 -5.45 10.10 5.97
CA GLU A 225 -5.35 11.08 7.05
C GLU A 225 -3.99 11.78 7.08
N LEU A 226 -2.92 11.10 6.68
CA LEU A 226 -1.54 11.63 6.67
C LEU A 226 -1.15 12.37 5.37
N ARG A 227 -2.03 12.43 4.36
CA ARG A 227 -1.73 13.12 3.10
C ARG A 227 -1.59 14.62 3.27
N ALA A 228 -0.86 15.24 2.35
CA ALA A 228 -0.55 16.66 2.39
C ALA A 228 -1.79 17.56 2.55
N GLU A 229 -2.88 17.21 1.87
CA GLU A 229 -4.14 17.95 1.88
C GLU A 229 -4.79 17.99 3.26
N ASN A 230 -4.64 16.93 4.05
CA ASN A 230 -5.19 16.86 5.39
C ASN A 230 -4.21 17.44 6.43
N MET A 231 -2.93 17.09 6.33
CA MET A 231 -1.90 17.55 7.27
C MET A 231 -1.79 19.08 7.30
N ARG A 232 -1.87 19.75 6.15
CA ARG A 232 -1.81 21.21 6.05
C ARG A 232 -2.95 21.97 6.73
N LYS A 233 -4.04 21.27 7.09
CA LYS A 233 -5.16 21.87 7.83
C LYS A 233 -4.82 22.07 9.31
N PHE A 234 -3.85 21.33 9.83
CA PHE A 234 -3.55 21.26 11.27
C PHE A 234 -2.12 21.69 11.61
N TRP A 235 -1.18 21.52 10.69
CA TRP A 235 0.25 21.70 10.94
C TRP A 235 0.83 22.77 10.03
N SER A 236 1.78 23.54 10.55
CA SER A 236 2.65 24.40 9.74
C SER A 236 3.84 23.63 9.15
N PRO A 237 4.55 24.14 8.13
CA PRO A 237 5.70 23.45 7.56
C PRO A 237 6.85 23.28 8.56
N ALA A 238 6.99 24.20 9.53
CA ALA A 238 8.00 24.11 10.58
C ALA A 238 7.68 22.98 11.57
N GLU A 239 6.42 22.88 11.99
CA GLU A 239 5.97 21.80 12.89
C GLU A 239 6.05 20.44 12.21
N MET A 240 5.66 20.35 10.93
CA MET A 240 5.79 19.13 10.14
C MET A 240 7.20 18.56 10.22
N ARG A 241 8.24 19.39 10.17
CA ARG A 241 9.64 18.94 10.24
C ARG A 241 10.01 18.30 11.58
N SER A 242 9.35 18.71 12.66
CA SER A 242 9.59 18.25 14.03
C SER A 242 8.77 17.02 14.42
N LEU A 243 7.79 16.61 13.60
CA LEU A 243 6.99 15.42 13.88
C LEU A 243 7.87 14.15 13.87
N PRO A 244 7.63 13.19 14.79
CA PRO A 244 8.28 11.89 14.75
C PRO A 244 7.85 11.12 13.49
N MET A 245 8.75 10.29 12.98
CA MET A 245 8.60 9.53 11.73
C MET A 245 9.05 8.09 11.95
#